data_AF-A0A938SMH9-F1
#
_entry.id   AF-A0A938SMH9-F1
#
_cell.length_a   1.000
_cell.length_b   1.000
_cell.length_c   1.000
_cell.angle_alpha   90.00
_cell.angle_beta   90.00
_cell.angle_gamma   90.00
#
_symmetry.space_group_name_H-M   'P 1'
#
loop_
_entity.id
_entity.type
_entity.pdbx_description
1 polymer ?
#
loop_
_entity_poly.entity_id
_entity_poly.type
_entity_poly.pdbx_seq_one_letter_code
_entity_poly.pdbx_strand_id
1 'polypeptide(L)'
;METNTACLTFVLIMAIGFLVWILSLAKALRLGRATNRPDRMSLDPSTELHAESGELTVRGTPDAVSTALANALRQPGIAPFGTLFTVIEHSADRLVVKKTGPVLCNQPPGLYFSEAEFRFAPTGIDTVQVSYCLGYSRIVRVLKKTAMCIVWGAGLPTMLLVGSLMWFLVVRSENPTVRWQVFQTLHIAHALWPPFLVMWFYGVGRRRSRSFVENLITSVAS
;
A
#
# COMPACT_ATOMS: atom_id res chain seq x y z
N MET A 1 16.74 -39.80 -5.42
CA MET A 1 15.81 -39.27 -6.44
C MET A 1 16.42 -39.46 -7.82
N GLU A 2 15.76 -40.18 -8.71
CA GLU A 2 16.22 -40.39 -10.09
C GLU A 2 16.28 -39.06 -10.87
N THR A 3 17.12 -39.01 -11.91
CA THR A 3 17.32 -37.80 -12.72
C THR A 3 16.03 -37.34 -13.40
N ASN A 4 15.23 -38.26 -13.92
CA ASN A 4 13.93 -37.93 -14.54
C ASN A 4 12.96 -37.31 -13.53
N THR A 5 12.90 -37.86 -12.32
CA THR A 5 12.10 -37.27 -11.23
C THR A 5 12.62 -35.88 -10.87
N ALA A 6 13.94 -35.70 -10.75
CA ALA A 6 14.54 -34.41 -10.45
C ALA A 6 14.23 -33.34 -11.50
N CYS A 7 14.33 -33.70 -12.79
CA CYS A 7 13.97 -32.82 -13.90
C CYS A 7 12.50 -32.41 -13.83
N LEU A 8 11.59 -33.37 -13.66
CA LEU A 8 10.15 -33.10 -13.58
C LEU A 8 9.82 -32.20 -12.37
N THR A 9 10.34 -32.56 -11.19
CA THR A 9 10.16 -31.76 -9.97
C THR A 9 10.67 -30.34 -10.15
N PHE A 10 11.86 -30.16 -10.74
CA PHE A 10 12.41 -28.83 -11.03
C PHE A 10 11.51 -28.02 -11.96
N VAL A 11 11.09 -28.61 -13.08
CA VAL A 11 10.21 -27.95 -14.06
C VAL A 11 8.91 -27.52 -13.40
N LEU A 12 8.30 -28.37 -12.57
CA LEU A 12 7.07 -28.04 -11.84
C LEU A 12 7.29 -26.88 -10.86
N ILE A 13 8.37 -26.90 -10.08
CA ILE A 13 8.71 -25.82 -9.14
C ILE A 13 8.90 -24.50 -9.89
N MET A 14 9.66 -24.52 -10.98
CA MET A 14 9.90 -23.33 -11.80
C MET A 14 8.62 -22.81 -12.45
N ALA A 15 7.76 -23.69 -12.96
CA ALA A 15 6.48 -23.32 -13.56
C ALA A 15 5.54 -22.68 -12.52
N ILE A 16 5.44 -23.26 -11.31
CA ILE A 16 4.66 -22.68 -10.21
C ILE A 16 5.23 -21.33 -9.80
N GLY A 17 6.54 -21.24 -9.60
CA GLY A 17 7.22 -19.99 -9.24
C GLY A 17 6.97 -18.89 -10.28
N PHE A 18 7.09 -19.23 -11.56
CA PHE A 18 6.83 -18.32 -12.67
C PHE A 18 5.36 -17.87 -12.73
N LEU A 19 4.41 -18.80 -12.53
CA LEU A 19 2.99 -18.47 -12.51
C LEU A 19 2.66 -17.50 -11.37
N VAL A 20 3.17 -17.76 -10.17
CA VAL A 20 2.95 -16.86 -9.03
C VAL A 20 3.63 -15.50 -9.26
N TRP A 21 4.79 -15.48 -9.92
CA TRP A 21 5.46 -14.25 -10.34
C TRP A 21 4.62 -13.44 -11.34
N ILE A 22 4.05 -14.07 -12.37
CA ILE A 22 3.12 -13.42 -13.32
C ILE A 22 1.91 -12.86 -12.59
N LEU A 23 1.29 -13.64 -11.71
CA LEU A 23 0.11 -13.19 -10.95
C LEU A 23 0.45 -12.00 -10.05
N SER A 24 1.62 -12.02 -9.43
CA SER A 24 2.13 -10.94 -8.59
C SER A 24 2.37 -9.67 -9.41
N LEU A 25 3.01 -9.79 -10.56
CA LEU A 25 3.22 -8.69 -11.51
C LEU A 25 1.88 -8.13 -12.00
N ALA A 26 0.94 -8.99 -12.38
CA ALA A 26 -0.39 -8.60 -12.81
C ALA A 26 -1.13 -7.82 -11.71
N LYS A 27 -1.06 -8.27 -10.45
CA LYS A 27 -1.63 -7.53 -9.32
C LYS A 27 -0.93 -6.19 -9.10
N ALA A 28 0.40 -6.15 -9.16
CA ALA A 28 1.17 -4.90 -9.01
C ALA A 28 0.85 -3.89 -10.13
N LEU A 29 0.63 -4.35 -11.36
CA LEU A 29 0.22 -3.51 -12.49
C LEU A 29 -1.22 -2.99 -12.34
N ARG A 30 -2.09 -3.76 -11.68
CA ARG A 30 -3.46 -3.37 -11.35
C ARG A 30 -3.54 -2.38 -10.17
N LEU A 31 -2.50 -2.27 -9.33
CA LEU A 31 -2.44 -1.23 -8.31
C LEU A 31 -2.49 0.15 -8.99
N GLY A 32 -3.44 0.98 -8.57
CA GLY A 32 -3.65 2.29 -9.15
C GLY A 32 -4.36 2.25 -10.51
N ARG A 33 -5.17 1.22 -10.81
CA ARG A 33 -6.24 1.40 -11.80
C ARG A 33 -7.47 1.88 -11.05
N ALA A 34 -8.04 3.00 -11.52
CA ALA A 34 -9.32 3.49 -11.03
C ALA A 34 -10.33 2.35 -11.13
N THR A 35 -10.85 1.90 -9.99
CA THR A 35 -12.10 1.14 -10.01
C THR A 35 -13.13 2.16 -10.45
N ASN A 36 -13.79 1.95 -11.60
CA ASN A 36 -14.94 2.74 -12.08
C ASN A 36 -16.11 2.61 -11.08
N ARG A 37 -15.90 3.06 -9.86
CA ARG A 37 -16.92 3.22 -8.85
C ARG A 37 -17.30 4.69 -8.97
N PRO A 38 -18.57 5.01 -9.29
CA PRO A 38 -19.04 6.38 -9.32
C PRO A 38 -19.04 6.92 -7.89
N ASP A 39 -17.88 7.38 -7.40
CA ASP A 39 -17.73 8.00 -6.10
C ASP A 39 -18.08 9.50 -6.23
N ARG A 40 -19.08 9.93 -5.45
CA ARG A 40 -19.75 11.24 -5.54
C ARG A 40 -18.99 12.39 -4.87
N MET A 41 -17.77 12.19 -4.39
CA MET A 41 -16.97 13.23 -3.74
C MET A 41 -15.62 13.34 -4.43
N SER A 42 -15.55 14.20 -5.45
CA SER A 42 -14.36 14.37 -6.28
C SER A 42 -13.37 15.36 -5.64
N LEU A 43 -12.20 14.85 -5.27
CA LEU A 43 -10.92 15.56 -5.35
C LEU A 43 -10.55 15.61 -6.85
N ASP A 44 -10.19 16.80 -7.35
CA ASP A 44 -9.74 17.16 -8.73
C ASP A 44 -9.82 15.99 -9.75
N PRO A 45 -10.55 16.09 -10.88
CA PRO A 45 -10.68 15.01 -11.88
C PRO A 45 -9.36 14.39 -12.38
N SER A 46 -8.21 15.00 -12.11
CA SER A 46 -6.89 14.40 -12.33
C SER A 46 -6.45 13.36 -11.28
N THR A 47 -7.15 13.24 -10.15
CA THR A 47 -6.79 12.46 -8.94
C THR A 47 -7.63 11.18 -8.80
N GLU A 48 -7.89 10.48 -9.91
CA GLU A 48 -8.77 9.30 -10.01
C GLU A 48 -8.28 8.02 -9.29
N LEU A 49 -7.33 8.10 -8.35
CA LEU A 49 -6.57 6.94 -7.90
C LEU A 49 -6.81 6.60 -6.43
N HIS A 50 -7.63 5.55 -6.23
CA HIS A 50 -7.88 4.87 -4.95
C HIS A 50 -8.14 5.83 -3.80
N ALA A 51 -9.36 6.36 -3.74
CA ALA A 51 -9.87 7.01 -2.55
C ALA A 51 -10.38 5.98 -1.55
N GLU A 52 -10.18 6.24 -0.26
CA GLU A 52 -10.96 5.60 0.81
C GLU A 52 -11.81 6.68 1.48
N SER A 53 -13.11 6.47 1.50
CA SER A 53 -14.06 7.40 2.09
C SER A 53 -14.72 6.83 3.35
N GLY A 54 -15.19 7.73 4.20
CA GLY A 54 -16.00 7.41 5.37
C GLY A 54 -16.73 8.63 5.87
N GLU A 55 -17.65 8.42 6.80
CA GLU A 55 -18.48 9.46 7.39
C GLU A 55 -18.54 9.26 8.90
N LEU A 56 -18.46 10.37 9.64
CA LEU A 56 -18.54 10.37 11.10
C LEU A 56 -19.37 11.56 11.57
N THR A 57 -20.26 11.38 12.53
CA THR A 57 -21.00 12.48 13.15
C THR A 57 -20.35 12.88 14.46
N VAL A 58 -20.04 14.16 14.61
CA VAL A 58 -19.39 14.74 15.78
C VAL A 58 -20.18 15.92 16.33
N ARG A 59 -19.90 16.31 17.58
CA ARG A 59 -20.52 17.49 18.21
C ARG A 59 -19.75 18.77 17.85
N GLY A 60 -20.45 19.90 17.81
CA GLY A 60 -19.89 21.22 17.54
C GLY A 60 -20.50 21.92 16.33
N THR A 61 -19.88 23.03 15.94
CA THR A 61 -20.21 23.76 14.71
C THR A 61 -19.22 23.40 13.59
N PRO A 62 -19.64 23.45 12.30
CA PRO A 62 -18.75 23.09 11.18
C PRO A 62 -17.42 23.85 11.19
N ASP A 63 -17.46 25.16 11.48
CA ASP A 63 -16.29 26.02 11.53
C ASP A 63 -15.32 25.66 12.68
N ALA A 64 -15.85 25.36 13.86
CA ALA A 64 -15.05 24.95 15.02
C ALA A 64 -14.36 23.61 14.76
N VAL A 65 -15.09 22.62 14.23
CA VAL A 65 -14.55 21.30 13.90
C VAL A 65 -13.51 21.39 12.77
N SER A 66 -13.80 22.15 11.71
CA SER A 66 -12.88 22.37 10.58
C SER A 66 -11.56 22.99 11.04
N THR A 67 -11.65 24.06 11.85
CA THR A 67 -10.48 24.74 12.42
C THR A 67 -9.70 23.84 13.38
N ALA A 68 -10.38 23.12 14.26
CA ALA A 68 -9.74 22.18 15.19
C ALA A 68 -9.00 21.08 14.43
N LEU A 69 -9.62 20.48 13.42
CA LEU A 69 -9.01 19.44 12.59
C LEU A 69 -7.80 19.97 11.80
N ALA A 70 -7.92 21.17 11.21
CA ALA A 70 -6.82 21.83 10.51
C ALA A 70 -5.62 22.08 11.44
N ASN A 71 -5.89 22.49 12.68
CA ASN A 71 -4.86 22.69 13.70
C ASN A 71 -4.23 21.37 14.12
N ALA A 72 -5.03 20.34 14.39
CA ALA A 72 -4.53 19.01 14.78
C ALA A 72 -3.63 18.39 13.69
N LEU A 73 -3.99 18.55 12.41
CA LEU A 73 -3.17 18.09 11.28
C LEU A 73 -1.88 18.90 11.09
N ARG A 74 -1.85 20.16 11.55
CA ARG A 74 -0.65 21.01 11.53
C ARG A 74 0.25 20.79 12.74
N GLN A 75 -0.19 20.14 13.81
CA GLN A 75 0.63 20.00 15.00
C GLN A 75 1.89 19.16 14.70
N PRO A 76 3.10 19.67 14.99
CA PRO A 76 4.37 18.98 14.74
C PRO A 76 4.64 17.78 15.68
N GLY A 77 3.65 17.28 16.40
CA GLY A 77 3.82 16.38 17.54
C GLY A 77 3.87 14.88 17.26
N ILE A 78 3.62 14.41 16.04
CA ILE A 78 3.43 12.96 15.80
C ILE A 78 4.76 12.21 15.56
N ALA A 79 5.88 12.90 15.29
CA ALA A 79 7.20 12.29 15.09
C ALA A 79 8.29 13.39 14.93
N PRO A 80 9.60 13.06 14.96
CA PRO A 80 10.70 14.02 14.70
C PRO A 80 10.72 14.67 13.30
N PHE A 81 9.65 14.55 12.49
CA PHE A 81 9.64 14.92 11.07
C PHE A 81 8.90 16.22 10.73
N GLY A 82 8.58 17.06 11.74
CA GLY A 82 7.93 18.36 11.52
C GLY A 82 6.49 18.25 11.00
N THR A 83 5.94 19.36 10.49
CA THR A 83 4.59 19.42 9.92
C THR A 83 4.48 18.52 8.69
N LEU A 84 3.70 17.44 8.79
CA LEU A 84 3.59 16.44 7.71
C LEU A 84 2.59 16.85 6.61
N PHE A 85 1.68 17.76 6.91
CA PHE A 85 0.60 18.19 6.03
C PHE A 85 0.59 19.71 5.84
N THR A 86 0.37 20.11 4.60
CA THR A 86 0.07 21.49 4.21
C THR A 86 -1.40 21.57 3.87
N VAL A 87 -2.09 22.56 4.43
CA VAL A 87 -3.49 22.85 4.13
C VAL A 87 -3.53 23.60 2.81
N ILE A 88 -4.21 23.04 1.81
CA ILE A 88 -4.39 23.64 0.48
C ILE A 88 -5.62 24.56 0.49
N GLU A 89 -6.71 24.07 1.07
CA GLU A 89 -8.00 24.75 1.10
C GLU A 89 -8.60 24.60 2.50
N HIS A 90 -9.15 25.69 3.04
CA HIS A 90 -9.79 25.70 4.35
C HIS A 90 -10.97 26.66 4.33
N SER A 91 -12.16 26.11 4.52
CA SER A 91 -13.42 26.80 4.68
C SER A 91 -14.25 26.10 5.77
N ALA A 92 -15.41 26.68 6.11
CA ALA A 92 -16.32 26.10 7.10
C ALA A 92 -16.95 24.77 6.65
N ASP A 93 -17.03 24.53 5.34
CA ASP A 93 -17.64 23.35 4.72
C ASP A 93 -16.62 22.36 4.16
N ARG A 94 -15.35 22.77 3.98
CA ARG A 94 -14.34 21.96 3.31
C ARG A 94 -12.93 22.20 3.85
N LEU A 95 -12.19 21.12 4.05
CA LEU A 95 -10.77 21.15 4.39
C LEU A 95 -10.02 20.18 3.47
N VAL A 96 -9.04 20.69 2.71
CA VAL A 96 -8.19 19.89 1.84
C VAL A 96 -6.75 19.99 2.33
N VAL A 97 -6.14 18.84 2.60
CA VAL A 97 -4.75 18.75 3.05
C VAL A 97 -3.93 17.87 2.12
N LYS A 98 -2.67 18.26 1.94
CA LYS A 98 -1.69 17.53 1.16
C LYS A 98 -0.43 17.29 1.95
N LYS A 99 0.06 16.06 1.86
CA LYS A 99 1.27 15.63 2.55
C LYS A 99 2.52 16.13 1.84
N THR A 100 3.32 16.92 2.55
CA THR A 100 4.60 17.48 2.04
C THR A 100 5.83 16.67 2.47
N GLY A 101 5.69 15.82 3.48
CA GLY A 101 6.78 14.98 4.01
C GLY A 101 7.16 13.75 3.16
N PRO A 102 8.08 12.91 3.68
CA PRO A 102 8.49 11.65 3.04
C PRO A 102 7.30 10.69 2.85
N VAL A 103 7.44 9.69 1.95
CA VAL A 103 6.29 8.83 1.56
C VAL A 103 6.26 7.49 2.30
N LEU A 104 7.40 6.93 2.70
CA LEU A 104 7.48 5.54 3.18
C LEU A 104 8.36 5.34 4.43
N CYS A 105 9.48 6.05 4.55
CA CYS A 105 10.44 5.75 5.62
C CYS A 105 10.07 6.46 6.93
N ASN A 106 10.10 5.70 8.04
CA ASN A 106 9.95 6.15 9.43
C ASN A 106 8.66 6.92 9.73
N GLN A 107 7.56 6.57 9.06
CA GLN A 107 6.29 7.24 9.31
C GLN A 107 5.50 6.54 10.41
N PRO A 108 4.84 7.32 11.29
CA PRO A 108 3.84 6.79 12.18
C PRO A 108 2.81 5.94 11.41
N PRO A 109 2.42 4.79 11.96
CA PRO A 109 1.34 3.99 11.38
C PRO A 109 0.08 4.85 11.21
N GLY A 110 -0.49 4.90 9.99
CA GLY A 110 -1.73 5.63 9.71
C GLY A 110 -1.55 6.94 8.94
N LEU A 111 -0.33 7.36 8.64
CA LEU A 111 -0.07 8.54 7.81
C LEU A 111 0.25 8.19 6.36
N TYR A 112 -0.31 7.11 5.81
CA TYR A 112 0.07 6.62 4.48
C TYR A 112 -0.66 7.29 3.32
N PHE A 113 -1.70 8.09 3.59
CA PHE A 113 -2.39 8.89 2.58
C PHE A 113 -1.52 10.09 2.15
N SER A 114 -1.65 10.50 0.90
CA SER A 114 -0.93 11.66 0.33
C SER A 114 -1.76 12.93 0.35
N GLU A 115 -3.08 12.79 0.23
CA GLU A 115 -4.04 13.89 0.20
C GLU A 115 -5.27 13.44 1.00
N ALA A 116 -5.93 14.37 1.67
CA ALA A 116 -7.21 14.12 2.32
C ALA A 116 -8.13 15.32 2.13
N GLU A 117 -9.39 15.03 1.82
CA GLU A 117 -10.47 16.00 1.78
C GLU A 117 -11.47 15.67 2.89
N PHE A 118 -11.90 16.69 3.62
CA PHE A 118 -12.93 16.63 4.63
C PHE A 118 -14.04 17.60 4.23
N ARG A 119 -15.29 17.17 4.38
CA ARG A 119 -16.48 17.98 4.17
C ARG A 119 -17.30 17.98 5.45
N PHE A 120 -17.82 19.16 5.79
CA PHE A 120 -18.57 19.38 7.02
C PHE A 120 -19.99 19.78 6.66
N ALA A 121 -20.96 18.98 7.07
CA ALA A 121 -22.39 19.25 6.87
C ALA A 121 -23.11 19.28 8.22
N PRO A 122 -23.90 20.32 8.54
CA PRO A 122 -24.70 20.32 9.76
C PRO A 122 -25.82 19.27 9.66
N THR A 123 -25.98 18.43 10.68
CA THR A 123 -27.01 17.37 10.71
C THR A 123 -28.06 17.61 11.80
N GLY A 124 -27.78 18.48 12.77
CA GLY A 124 -28.65 18.73 13.91
C GLY A 124 -28.18 19.91 14.76
N ILE A 125 -28.85 20.13 15.89
CA ILE A 125 -28.47 21.17 16.86
C ILE A 125 -27.14 20.73 17.48
N ASP A 126 -26.06 21.44 17.14
CA ASP A 126 -24.70 21.18 17.63
C ASP A 126 -24.09 19.83 17.19
N THR A 127 -24.49 19.34 16.01
CA THR A 127 -23.88 18.15 15.42
C THR A 127 -23.52 18.36 13.95
N VAL A 128 -22.32 17.90 13.58
CA VAL A 128 -21.74 18.00 12.24
C VAL A 128 -21.43 16.60 11.73
N GLN A 129 -21.89 16.27 10.54
CA GLN A 129 -21.41 15.13 9.78
C GLN A 129 -20.13 15.52 9.05
N VAL A 130 -19.07 14.77 9.31
CA VAL A 130 -17.76 14.88 8.68
C VAL A 130 -17.62 13.74 7.69
N SER A 131 -17.73 14.05 6.40
CA SER A 131 -17.41 13.10 5.33
C SER A 131 -15.94 13.31 4.95
N TYR A 132 -15.16 12.23 4.89
CA TYR A 132 -13.75 12.32 4.52
C TYR A 132 -13.42 11.41 3.34
N CYS A 133 -12.39 11.79 2.60
CA CYS A 133 -11.87 11.09 1.44
C CYS A 133 -10.33 11.12 1.47
N LEU A 134 -9.69 9.95 1.50
CA LEU A 134 -8.25 9.79 1.60
C LEU A 134 -7.66 9.35 0.26
N GLY A 135 -6.81 10.18 -0.33
CA GLY A 135 -6.09 9.89 -1.57
C GLY A 135 -4.75 9.19 -1.32
N TYR A 136 -4.50 8.08 -2.01
CA TYR A 136 -3.25 7.30 -1.90
C TYR A 136 -2.39 7.34 -3.16
N SER A 137 -2.60 8.32 -4.05
CA SER A 137 -1.97 8.40 -5.37
C SER A 137 -0.43 8.33 -5.32
N ARG A 138 0.21 9.06 -4.39
CA ARG A 138 1.68 9.10 -4.25
C ARG A 138 2.25 7.76 -3.78
N ILE A 139 1.66 7.16 -2.74
CA ILE A 139 2.14 5.87 -2.21
C ILE A 139 1.92 4.75 -3.21
N VAL A 140 0.77 4.71 -3.87
CA VAL A 140 0.47 3.72 -4.92
C VAL A 140 1.48 3.82 -6.06
N ARG A 141 1.81 5.04 -6.51
CA ARG A 141 2.82 5.26 -7.56
C ARG A 141 4.20 4.75 -7.13
N VAL A 142 4.61 5.05 -5.90
CA VAL A 142 5.91 4.58 -5.37
C VAL A 142 5.92 3.07 -5.23
N LEU A 143 4.89 2.46 -4.61
CA LEU A 143 4.79 1.01 -4.45
C LEU A 143 4.76 0.29 -5.80
N LYS A 144 4.04 0.83 -6.79
CA LYS A 144 4.03 0.30 -8.16
C LYS A 144 5.43 0.37 -8.78
N LYS A 145 6.11 1.52 -8.69
CA LYS A 145 7.49 1.67 -9.20
C LYS A 145 8.44 0.68 -8.51
N THR A 146 8.41 0.61 -7.18
CA THR A 146 9.24 -0.32 -6.40
C THR A 146 8.94 -1.77 -6.75
N ALA A 147 7.65 -2.15 -6.85
CA ALA A 147 7.26 -3.49 -7.26
C ALA A 147 7.78 -3.82 -8.67
N MET A 148 7.65 -2.90 -9.64
CA MET A 148 8.21 -3.10 -10.98
C MET A 148 9.74 -3.22 -10.95
N CYS A 149 10.44 -2.37 -10.20
CA CYS A 149 11.89 -2.44 -10.07
C CYS A 149 12.35 -3.77 -9.44
N ILE A 150 11.66 -4.25 -8.40
CA ILE A 150 11.97 -5.54 -7.78
C ILE A 150 11.69 -6.67 -8.76
N VAL A 151 10.52 -6.68 -9.41
CA VAL A 151 10.09 -7.75 -10.31
C VAL A 151 11.01 -7.85 -11.52
N TRP A 152 11.27 -6.73 -12.22
CA TRP A 152 12.08 -6.70 -13.44
C TRP A 152 13.57 -6.62 -13.18
N GLY A 153 13.99 -5.81 -12.22
CA GLY A 153 15.41 -5.51 -11.99
C GLY A 153 16.13 -6.56 -11.16
N ALA A 154 15.45 -7.18 -10.20
CA ALA A 154 16.07 -8.18 -9.31
C ALA A 154 15.47 -9.58 -9.50
N GLY A 155 14.14 -9.68 -9.53
CA GLY A 155 13.41 -10.95 -9.53
C GLY A 155 13.67 -11.79 -10.76
N LEU A 156 13.46 -11.23 -11.97
CA LEU A 156 13.67 -11.97 -13.21
C LEU A 156 15.14 -12.41 -13.41
N PRO A 157 16.16 -11.53 -13.27
CA PRO A 157 17.56 -11.95 -13.36
C PRO A 157 17.94 -13.01 -12.34
N THR A 158 17.48 -12.86 -11.09
CA THR A 158 17.74 -13.85 -10.03
C THR A 158 17.10 -15.19 -10.36
N MET A 159 15.86 -15.21 -10.84
CA MET A 159 15.16 -16.43 -11.21
C MET A 159 15.84 -17.16 -12.37
N LEU A 160 16.32 -16.42 -13.38
CA LEU A 160 17.06 -17.00 -14.50
C LEU A 160 18.43 -17.55 -14.03
N LEU A 161 19.19 -16.76 -13.27
CA LEU A 161 20.50 -17.16 -12.77
C LEU A 161 20.41 -18.38 -11.86
N VAL A 162 19.56 -18.32 -10.83
CA VAL A 162 19.36 -19.44 -9.88
C VAL A 162 18.80 -20.65 -10.63
N GLY A 163 17.82 -20.45 -11.52
CA GLY A 163 17.26 -21.53 -12.33
C GLY A 163 18.31 -22.23 -13.20
N SER A 164 19.19 -21.46 -13.87
CA SER A 164 20.30 -22.01 -14.65
C SER A 164 21.31 -22.75 -13.77
N LEU A 165 21.76 -22.15 -12.67
CA LEU A 165 22.70 -22.81 -11.75
C LEU A 165 22.13 -24.11 -11.20
N MET A 166 20.86 -24.10 -10.80
CA MET A 166 20.15 -25.28 -10.32
C MET A 166 20.08 -26.38 -11.37
N TRP A 167 19.77 -26.02 -12.61
CA TRP A 167 19.71 -26.96 -13.72
C TRP A 167 21.06 -27.63 -13.99
N PHE A 168 22.12 -26.86 -14.08
CA PHE A 168 23.44 -27.37 -14.46
C PHE A 168 24.17 -28.06 -13.29
N LEU A 169 24.07 -27.54 -12.07
CA LEU A 169 24.86 -28.02 -10.93
C LEU A 169 24.15 -29.07 -10.10
N VAL A 170 22.81 -29.04 -10.03
CA VAL A 170 22.05 -29.91 -9.12
C VAL A 170 21.25 -30.93 -9.89
N VAL A 171 20.36 -30.51 -10.80
CA VAL A 171 19.47 -31.45 -11.52
C VAL A 171 20.28 -32.51 -12.27
N ARG A 172 21.39 -32.09 -12.88
CA ARG A 172 22.31 -32.96 -13.62
C ARG A 172 23.43 -33.58 -12.78
N SER A 173 23.48 -33.32 -11.47
CA SER A 173 24.46 -33.97 -10.59
C SER A 173 24.28 -35.48 -10.66
N GLU A 174 25.34 -36.27 -10.62
CA GLU A 174 25.24 -37.73 -10.53
C GLU A 174 24.75 -38.18 -9.15
N ASN A 175 25.06 -37.39 -8.10
CA ASN A 175 24.77 -37.73 -6.72
C ASN A 175 23.28 -37.46 -6.36
N PRO A 176 22.47 -38.50 -6.05
CA PRO A 176 21.05 -38.34 -5.72
C PRO A 176 20.79 -37.61 -4.41
N THR A 177 21.74 -37.64 -3.46
CA THR A 177 21.61 -36.98 -2.16
C THR A 177 21.69 -35.47 -2.30
N VAL A 178 22.59 -34.97 -3.16
CA VAL A 178 22.70 -33.54 -3.49
C VAL A 178 21.40 -33.02 -4.07
N ARG A 179 20.82 -33.75 -5.03
CA ARG A 179 19.52 -33.39 -5.62
C ARG A 179 18.46 -33.23 -4.53
N TRP A 180 18.33 -34.24 -3.67
CA TRP A 180 17.31 -34.26 -2.63
C TRP A 180 17.47 -33.12 -1.62
N GLN A 181 18.67 -32.92 -1.09
CA GLN A 181 18.95 -31.88 -0.10
C GLN A 181 18.66 -30.48 -0.65
N VAL A 182 19.09 -30.20 -1.89
CA VAL A 182 18.88 -28.87 -2.47
C VAL A 182 17.40 -28.61 -2.75
N PHE A 183 16.64 -29.59 -3.26
CA PHE A 183 15.19 -29.39 -3.45
C PHE A 183 14.45 -29.14 -2.14
N GLN A 184 14.86 -29.79 -1.05
CA GLN A 184 14.31 -29.48 0.28
C GLN A 184 14.62 -28.03 0.69
N THR A 185 15.84 -27.55 0.46
CA THR A 185 16.20 -26.16 0.78
C THR A 185 15.49 -25.13 -0.09
N LEU A 186 15.21 -25.43 -1.36
CA LEU A 186 14.45 -24.56 -2.26
C LEU A 186 13.00 -24.35 -1.79
N HIS A 187 12.39 -25.36 -1.18
CA HIS A 187 11.07 -25.20 -0.54
C HIS A 187 11.12 -24.28 0.69
N ILE A 188 12.28 -24.06 1.31
CA ILE A 188 12.42 -23.14 2.45
C ILE A 188 12.68 -21.71 1.93
N ALA A 189 13.48 -21.56 0.88
CA ALA A 189 13.86 -20.28 0.28
C ALA A 189 12.78 -19.74 -0.67
N HIS A 190 11.64 -19.29 -0.14
CA HIS A 190 10.57 -18.70 -0.96
C HIS A 190 10.91 -17.28 -1.45
N ALA A 191 11.54 -17.19 -2.64
CA ALA A 191 11.77 -15.94 -3.39
C ALA A 191 10.50 -15.19 -3.84
N LEU A 192 9.32 -15.71 -3.47
CA LEU A 192 8.00 -15.25 -3.90
C LEU A 192 7.42 -14.13 -3.03
N TRP A 193 8.00 -13.85 -1.86
CA TRP A 193 7.43 -12.87 -0.91
C TRP A 193 7.43 -11.41 -1.35
N PRO A 194 8.43 -10.85 -2.08
CA PRO A 194 8.53 -9.41 -2.24
C PRO A 194 7.27 -8.73 -2.81
N PRO A 195 6.59 -9.27 -3.85
CA PRO A 195 5.35 -8.66 -4.32
C PRO A 195 4.19 -8.77 -3.34
N PHE A 196 4.04 -9.90 -2.64
CA PHE A 196 2.99 -10.08 -1.63
C PHE A 196 3.20 -9.17 -0.43
N LEU A 197 4.45 -8.97 -0.01
CA LEU A 197 4.79 -8.02 1.04
C LEU A 197 4.36 -6.60 0.65
N VAL A 198 4.66 -6.15 -0.57
CA VAL A 198 4.24 -4.82 -1.06
C VAL A 198 2.72 -4.65 -1.02
N MET A 199 1.97 -5.65 -1.50
CA MET A 199 0.50 -5.63 -1.45
C MET A 199 -0.04 -5.66 -0.02
N TRP A 200 0.58 -6.44 0.86
CA TRP A 200 0.22 -6.51 2.27
C TRP A 200 0.46 -5.18 2.98
N PHE A 201 1.62 -4.56 2.77
CA PHE A 201 1.93 -3.23 3.31
C PHE A 201 0.92 -2.19 2.86
N TYR A 202 0.51 -2.21 1.58
CA TYR A 202 -0.55 -1.34 1.09
C TYR A 202 -1.87 -1.55 1.84
N GLY A 203 -2.31 -2.81 1.98
CA GLY A 203 -3.56 -3.15 2.66
C GLY A 203 -3.57 -2.84 4.16
N VAL A 204 -2.42 -2.97 4.83
CA VAL A 204 -2.26 -2.57 6.24
C VAL A 204 -2.20 -1.05 6.36
N GLY A 205 -1.44 -0.38 5.51
CA GLY A 205 -1.29 1.07 5.52
C GLY A 205 -2.62 1.79 5.29
N ARG A 206 -3.44 1.29 4.36
CA ARG A 206 -4.79 1.81 4.10
C ARG A 206 -5.68 1.70 5.34
N ARG A 207 -5.81 0.49 5.91
CA ARG A 207 -6.63 0.25 7.12
C ARG A 207 -6.21 1.13 8.30
N ARG A 208 -4.90 1.25 8.54
CA ARG A 208 -4.37 2.10 9.62
C ARG A 208 -4.62 3.59 9.36
N SER A 209 -4.59 4.03 8.11
CA SER A 209 -4.83 5.43 7.76
C SER A 209 -6.27 5.83 8.01
N ARG A 210 -7.21 4.95 7.67
CA ARG A 210 -8.62 5.11 8.03
C ARG A 210 -8.81 5.25 9.53
N SER A 211 -8.32 4.30 10.32
CA SER A 211 -8.48 4.34 11.79
C SER A 211 -7.82 5.57 12.41
N PHE A 212 -6.65 6.00 11.89
CA PHE A 212 -6.00 7.22 12.33
C PHE A 212 -6.89 8.45 12.12
N VAL A 213 -7.49 8.59 10.92
CA VAL A 213 -8.36 9.72 10.58
C VAL A 213 -9.65 9.70 11.39
N GLU A 214 -10.30 8.54 11.55
CA GLU A 214 -11.51 8.40 12.38
C GLU A 214 -11.23 8.79 13.85
N ASN A 215 -10.10 8.34 14.40
CA ASN A 215 -9.67 8.72 15.75
C ASN A 215 -9.35 10.21 15.86
N LEU A 216 -8.69 10.78 14.84
CA LEU A 216 -8.38 12.20 14.80
C LEU A 216 -9.66 13.03 14.83
N ILE A 217 -10.63 12.74 13.95
CA ILE A 217 -11.92 13.44 13.90
C ILE A 217 -12.66 13.34 15.23
N THR A 218 -12.62 12.16 15.87
CA THR A 218 -13.26 11.96 17.19
C THR A 218 -12.56 12.79 18.28
N SER A 219 -11.23 12.91 18.24
CA SER A 219 -10.45 13.62 19.25
C SER A 219 -10.59 15.15 19.22
N VAL A 220 -10.90 15.75 18.06
CA VAL A 220 -11.16 17.20 17.97
C VAL A 220 -12.60 17.58 18.31
N ALA A 221 -13.48 16.60 18.51
CA ALA A 221 -14.87 16.79 18.85
C ALA A 221 -15.20 16.63 20.35
N SER A 222 -14.23 16.13 21.13
CA SER A 222 -14.31 16.01 22.59
C SER A 222 -13.84 17.29 23.27
#